data_AF-M5DST2-F1
#
_entry.id   AF-M5DST2-F1
#
_cell.length_a   1.000
_cell.length_b   1.000
_cell.length_c   1.000
_cell.angle_alpha   90.00
_cell.angle_beta   90.00
_cell.angle_gamma   90.00
#
_symmetry.space_group_name_H-M   'P 1'
#
loop_
_entity.id
_entity.type
_entity.pdbx_description
1 polymer ?
#
loop_
_entity_poly.entity_id
_entity_poly.type
_entity_poly.pdbx_seq_one_letter_code
_entity_poly.pdbx_strand_id
1 'polypeptide(L)'
;MNDLVVSYQMGKVGSSSIVASIPGCKQFHSWSSEEPIMFFSSRNTGSGLGRFKQYFKWKLAYRNLSKLVGRAKENNGRIKLIIGVREPVSRNISGYFQSLMSREEGVDLSLLMDMFYAYCPHLCSVKWFDVELRQRLGIDVYSYPFDVGNGWTSFSDGIYDVFLYRQENLRGLSKELGDFLNIPDFKLVAVNEGGEKWSGDLYSDFLKSFTPSEEYLDLLYNTEYFRHFYGDAYKEEMERKWLIR
;
A
#
# COMPACT_ATOMS: atom_id res chain seq x y z
N MET A 1 18.36 11.55 -16.19
CA MET A 1 18.44 10.39 -15.27
C MET A 1 18.13 9.14 -16.08
N ASN A 2 19.01 8.14 -16.05
CA ASN A 2 18.78 6.86 -16.74
C ASN A 2 17.85 5.96 -15.93
N ASP A 3 17.75 6.22 -14.62
CA ASP A 3 16.94 5.43 -13.70
C ASP A 3 15.44 5.76 -13.83
N LEU A 4 14.63 4.73 -13.67
CA LEU A 4 13.17 4.84 -13.57
C LEU A 4 12.77 4.75 -12.09
N VAL A 5 12.16 5.80 -11.56
CA VAL A 5 11.62 5.81 -10.19
C VAL A 5 10.14 5.45 -10.20
N VAL A 6 9.77 4.44 -9.41
CA VAL A 6 8.44 3.87 -9.36
C VAL A 6 7.95 3.79 -7.91
N SER A 7 6.86 4.47 -7.59
CA SER A 7 6.08 4.19 -6.38
C SER A 7 5.24 2.94 -6.67
N TYR A 8 5.75 1.78 -6.28
CA TYR A 8 5.11 0.49 -6.51
C TYR A 8 4.57 -0.06 -5.21
N GLN A 9 3.28 0.18 -4.96
CA GLN A 9 2.74 0.09 -3.60
C GLN A 9 1.36 -0.52 -3.60
N MET A 10 1.03 -1.28 -2.56
CA MET A 10 -0.37 -1.55 -2.25
C MET A 10 -1.12 -0.25 -1.89
N GLY A 11 -2.45 -0.26 -2.00
CA GLY A 11 -3.25 0.86 -1.54
C GLY A 11 -3.04 1.15 -0.05
N LYS A 12 -3.13 2.44 0.32
CA LYS A 12 -3.14 2.96 1.70
C LYS A 12 -1.85 2.94 2.50
N VAL A 13 -0.71 3.06 1.84
CA VAL A 13 0.63 3.10 2.47
C VAL A 13 1.38 4.44 2.29
N GLY A 14 0.66 5.52 2.00
CA GLY A 14 1.24 6.86 1.85
C GLY A 14 1.77 7.21 0.44
N SER A 15 1.36 6.45 -0.58
CA SER A 15 1.81 6.61 -1.97
C SER A 15 1.65 8.03 -2.52
N SER A 16 0.59 8.75 -2.15
CA SER A 16 0.34 10.10 -2.68
C SER A 16 1.38 11.11 -2.21
N SER A 17 1.88 10.98 -0.97
CA SER A 17 2.97 11.83 -0.47
C SER A 17 4.27 11.52 -1.23
N ILE A 18 4.57 10.24 -1.51
CA ILE A 18 5.73 9.83 -2.32
C ILE A 18 5.67 10.44 -3.72
N VAL A 19 4.54 10.29 -4.42
CA VAL A 19 4.38 10.77 -5.80
C VAL A 19 4.42 12.29 -5.88
N ALA A 20 3.83 12.99 -4.91
CA ALA A 20 3.88 14.45 -4.86
C ALA A 20 5.29 14.99 -4.57
N SER A 21 6.12 14.23 -3.84
CA SER A 21 7.45 14.66 -3.41
C SER A 21 8.54 14.36 -4.43
N ILE A 22 8.35 13.37 -5.31
CA ILE A 22 9.40 12.88 -6.20
C ILE A 22 9.06 13.23 -7.66
N PRO A 23 9.77 14.20 -8.27
CA PRO A 23 9.55 14.59 -9.66
C PRO A 23 9.70 13.39 -10.61
N GLY A 24 8.72 13.20 -11.49
CA GLY A 24 8.75 12.13 -12.48
C GLY A 24 8.43 10.73 -11.96
N CYS A 25 8.23 10.55 -10.65
CA CYS A 25 7.83 9.29 -10.04
C CYS A 25 6.51 8.79 -10.64
N LYS A 26 6.49 7.52 -11.03
CA LYS A 26 5.29 6.87 -11.57
C LYS A 26 4.67 5.99 -10.51
N GLN A 27 3.37 6.11 -10.33
CA GLN A 27 2.62 5.31 -9.37
C GLN A 27 2.01 4.09 -10.06
N PHE A 28 2.29 2.90 -9.51
CA PHE A 28 1.65 1.66 -9.94
C PHE A 28 1.25 0.83 -8.72
N HIS A 29 0.11 0.17 -8.83
CA HIS A 29 -0.41 -0.73 -7.79
C HIS A 29 -0.33 -2.21 -8.18
N SER A 30 -0.14 -2.48 -9.47
CA SER A 30 0.09 -3.81 -10.01
C SER A 30 0.99 -3.76 -11.24
N TRP A 31 1.84 -4.78 -11.38
CA TRP A 31 2.72 -5.02 -12.52
C TRP A 31 2.10 -6.03 -13.49
N SER A 32 0.82 -5.83 -13.78
CA SER A 32 0.02 -6.67 -14.64
C SER A 32 -0.79 -5.84 -15.63
N SER A 33 -1.15 -6.45 -16.76
CA SER A 33 -2.16 -5.90 -17.66
C SER A 33 -3.58 -6.07 -17.14
N GLU A 34 -3.76 -6.87 -16.09
CA GLU A 34 -5.03 -7.13 -15.45
C GLU A 34 -5.25 -6.19 -14.27
N GLU A 35 -6.51 -5.87 -14.03
CA GLU A 35 -6.86 -5.07 -12.87
C GLU A 35 -6.65 -5.87 -11.58
N PRO A 36 -5.92 -5.34 -10.59
CA PRO A 36 -5.72 -5.99 -9.30
C PRO A 36 -6.97 -5.93 -8.39
N ILE A 37 -8.12 -6.39 -8.88
CA ILE A 37 -9.42 -6.33 -8.15
C ILE A 37 -9.30 -6.97 -6.76
N MET A 38 -8.49 -8.02 -6.63
CA MET A 38 -8.24 -8.72 -5.36
C MET A 38 -7.65 -7.85 -4.24
N PHE A 39 -7.03 -6.70 -4.57
CA PHE A 39 -6.38 -5.83 -3.58
C PHE A 39 -7.20 -4.61 -3.19
N PHE A 40 -8.32 -4.39 -3.87
CA PHE A 40 -9.18 -3.23 -3.69
C PHE A 40 -10.57 -3.69 -3.25
N SER A 41 -11.15 -2.97 -2.29
CA SER A 41 -12.56 -3.08 -1.90
C SER A 41 -13.52 -2.52 -2.98
N SER A 42 -13.08 -2.50 -4.24
CA SER A 42 -13.84 -1.95 -5.37
C SER A 42 -15.12 -2.74 -5.55
N ARG A 43 -16.23 -2.12 -5.15
CA ARG A 43 -17.60 -2.61 -5.34
C ARG A 43 -18.25 -2.04 -6.61
N ASN A 44 -17.43 -1.51 -7.53
CA ASN A 44 -17.91 -1.04 -8.82
C ASN A 44 -18.24 -2.24 -9.71
N THR A 45 -19.45 -2.78 -9.54
CA THR A 45 -20.21 -3.38 -10.64
C THR A 45 -20.67 -2.25 -11.56
N GLY A 46 -19.71 -1.59 -12.23
CA GLY A 46 -20.03 -0.65 -13.30
C GLY A 46 -20.76 -1.37 -14.43
N SER A 47 -21.49 -0.61 -15.25
CA SER A 47 -22.04 -1.10 -16.51
C SER A 47 -20.95 -1.78 -17.35
N GLY A 48 -21.32 -2.68 -18.27
CA GLY A 48 -20.36 -3.41 -19.11
C GLY A 48 -19.36 -2.49 -19.83
N LEU A 49 -19.80 -1.28 -20.21
CA LEU A 49 -18.96 -0.25 -20.81
C LEU A 49 -17.90 0.31 -19.83
N GLY A 50 -18.22 0.45 -18.55
CA GLY A 50 -17.28 0.87 -17.51
C GLY A 50 -16.16 -0.17 -17.32
N ARG A 51 -16.52 -1.45 -17.22
CA ARG A 51 -15.56 -2.56 -17.13
C ARG A 51 -14.65 -2.64 -18.35
N PHE A 52 -15.22 -2.44 -19.55
CA PHE A 52 -14.45 -2.40 -20.79
C PHE A 52 -13.44 -1.25 -20.80
N LYS A 53 -13.87 -0.01 -20.46
CA LYS A 53 -12.95 1.14 -20.37
C LYS A 53 -11.83 0.89 -19.35
N GLN A 54 -12.15 0.30 -18.20
CA GLN A 54 -11.20 -0.03 -17.16
C GLN A 54 -10.17 -1.06 -17.63
N TYR A 55 -10.60 -2.12 -18.30
CA TYR A 55 -9.73 -3.12 -18.91
C TYR A 55 -8.71 -2.50 -19.87
N PHE A 56 -9.16 -1.64 -20.80
CA PHE A 56 -8.25 -0.98 -21.73
C PHE A 56 -7.30 0.01 -21.05
N LYS A 57 -7.79 0.72 -20.03
CA LYS A 57 -6.96 1.62 -19.21
C LYS A 57 -5.79 0.86 -18.57
N TRP A 58 -6.04 -0.30 -17.97
CA TRP A 58 -5.00 -1.13 -17.35
C TRP A 58 -4.02 -1.69 -18.38
N LYS A 59 -4.50 -2.18 -19.52
CA LYS A 59 -3.63 -2.60 -20.62
C LYS A 59 -2.70 -1.48 -21.10
N LEU A 60 -3.22 -0.26 -21.24
CA LEU A 60 -2.42 0.88 -21.67
C LEU A 60 -1.39 1.28 -20.62
N ALA A 61 -1.79 1.30 -19.33
CA ALA A 61 -0.89 1.58 -18.22
C ALA A 61 0.27 0.58 -18.17
N TYR A 62 -0.01 -0.72 -18.29
CA TYR A 62 1.01 -1.77 -18.34
C TYR A 62 1.93 -1.60 -19.54
N ARG A 63 1.39 -1.36 -20.75
CA ARG A 63 2.21 -1.11 -21.95
C ARG A 63 3.14 0.09 -21.78
N ASN A 64 2.67 1.16 -21.12
CA ASN A 64 3.49 2.33 -20.85
C ASN A 64 4.59 2.02 -19.84
N LEU A 65 4.28 1.26 -18.78
CA LEU A 65 5.26 0.77 -17.81
C LEU A 65 6.34 -0.07 -18.49
N SER A 66 5.95 -1.06 -19.31
CA SER A 66 6.90 -1.91 -20.04
C SER A 66 7.83 -1.10 -20.94
N LYS A 67 7.33 -0.04 -21.59
CA LYS A 67 8.16 0.87 -22.39
C LYS A 67 9.15 1.66 -21.54
N LEU A 68 8.73 2.18 -20.38
CA LEU A 68 9.61 2.91 -19.48
C LEU A 68 10.72 2.00 -18.94
N VAL A 69 10.36 0.77 -18.56
CA VAL A 69 11.28 -0.27 -18.11
C VAL A 69 12.27 -0.65 -19.22
N GLY A 70 11.79 -0.83 -20.45
CA GLY A 70 12.63 -1.10 -21.62
C GLY A 70 13.65 0.02 -21.86
N ARG A 71 13.20 1.29 -21.82
CA ARG A 71 14.08 2.45 -21.96
C ARG A 71 15.11 2.55 -20.83
N ALA A 72 14.74 2.24 -19.59
CA ALA A 72 15.69 2.23 -18.49
C ALA A 72 16.78 1.18 -18.74
N LYS A 73 16.40 -0.03 -19.17
CA LYS A 73 17.35 -1.10 -19.54
C LYS A 73 18.27 -0.71 -20.69
N GLU A 74 17.72 -0.14 -21.77
CA GLU A 74 18.48 0.32 -22.94
C GLU A 74 19.53 1.39 -22.58
N ASN A 75 19.22 2.24 -21.60
CA ASN A 75 20.13 3.28 -21.11
C ASN A 75 21.00 2.82 -19.93
N ASN A 76 21.05 1.51 -19.65
CA ASN A 76 21.79 0.91 -18.54
C ASN A 76 21.45 1.53 -17.17
N GLY A 77 20.20 1.97 -17.01
CA GLY A 77 19.65 2.54 -15.78
C GLY A 77 19.02 1.49 -14.86
N ARG A 78 18.78 1.89 -13.62
CA ARG A 78 18.15 1.07 -12.57
C ARG A 78 16.66 1.33 -12.49
N ILE A 79 15.90 0.38 -11.94
CA ILE A 79 14.49 0.58 -11.60
C ILE A 79 14.39 0.76 -10.09
N LYS A 80 14.22 2.00 -9.64
CA LYS A 80 14.10 2.34 -8.23
C LYS A 80 12.65 2.19 -7.77
N LEU A 81 12.36 1.11 -7.04
CA LEU A 81 11.05 0.82 -6.46
C LEU A 81 10.95 1.41 -5.05
N ILE A 82 9.91 2.19 -4.80
CA ILE A 82 9.57 2.72 -3.48
C ILE A 82 8.29 2.05 -3.02
N ILE A 83 8.40 1.20 -2.01
CA ILE A 83 7.38 0.26 -1.59
C ILE A 83 6.99 0.51 -0.13
N GLY A 84 5.72 0.78 0.12
CA GLY A 84 5.22 1.02 1.47
C GLY A 84 4.57 -0.23 2.07
N VAL A 85 4.83 -0.47 3.35
CA VAL A 85 4.11 -1.40 4.23
C VAL A 85 3.28 -0.60 5.23
N ARG A 86 2.19 -1.18 5.75
CA ARG A 86 1.37 -0.55 6.79
C ARG A 86 0.69 -1.63 7.63
N GLU A 87 0.52 -1.35 8.92
CA GLU A 87 -0.13 -2.26 9.86
C GLU A 87 -1.48 -2.73 9.27
N PRO A 88 -1.71 -4.05 9.13
CA PRO A 88 -2.74 -4.57 8.24
C PRO A 88 -4.17 -4.20 8.68
N VAL A 89 -4.46 -4.10 9.98
CA VAL A 89 -5.77 -3.66 10.48
C VAL A 89 -6.02 -2.20 10.09
N SER A 90 -5.09 -1.30 10.42
CA SER A 90 -5.17 0.13 10.09
C SER A 90 -5.26 0.36 8.58
N ARG A 91 -4.52 -0.41 7.79
CA ARG A 91 -4.58 -0.39 6.33
C ARG A 91 -5.96 -0.79 5.83
N ASN A 92 -6.52 -1.88 6.36
CA ASN A 92 -7.83 -2.39 5.95
C ASN A 92 -8.94 -1.40 6.25
N ILE A 93 -8.97 -0.82 7.46
CA ILE A 93 -9.94 0.22 7.82
C ILE A 93 -9.77 1.41 6.87
N SER A 94 -8.54 1.88 6.67
CA SER A 94 -8.27 3.01 5.77
C SER A 94 -8.73 2.71 4.33
N GLY A 95 -8.48 1.49 3.83
CA GLY A 95 -8.86 1.07 2.48
C GLY A 95 -10.37 0.97 2.30
N TYR A 96 -11.05 0.39 3.27
CA TYR A 96 -12.50 0.30 3.33
C TYR A 96 -13.16 1.68 3.25
N PHE A 97 -12.72 2.62 4.11
CA PHE A 97 -13.26 3.97 4.14
C PHE A 97 -12.91 4.82 2.90
N GLN A 98 -11.82 4.52 2.20
CA GLN A 98 -11.53 5.15 0.90
C GLN A 98 -12.51 4.71 -0.19
N SER A 99 -12.99 3.47 -0.11
CA SER A 99 -13.93 2.88 -1.06
C SER A 99 -15.40 3.05 -0.69
N LEU A 100 -15.71 3.64 0.49
CA LEU A 100 -17.08 3.98 0.84
C LEU A 100 -17.63 4.94 -0.20
N MET A 101 -18.79 4.58 -0.75
CA MET A 101 -19.52 5.37 -1.72
C MET A 101 -20.61 6.15 -0.98
N SER A 102 -21.21 7.12 -1.64
CA SER A 102 -22.32 7.92 -1.09
C SER A 102 -23.55 7.09 -0.71
N ARG A 103 -23.69 5.85 -1.21
CA ARG A 103 -24.82 4.97 -0.84
C ARG A 103 -24.67 4.35 0.55
N GLU A 104 -23.46 4.34 1.10
CA GLU A 104 -23.18 3.92 2.47
C GLU A 104 -23.30 5.10 3.46
N GLU A 105 -23.69 6.28 2.99
CA GLU A 105 -24.01 7.44 3.81
C GLU A 105 -25.30 7.22 4.60
N GLY A 106 -25.24 7.41 5.91
CA GLY A 106 -26.38 7.18 6.82
C GLY A 106 -26.65 5.71 7.17
N VAL A 107 -25.77 4.78 6.79
CA VAL A 107 -25.84 3.39 7.25
C VAL A 107 -25.48 3.31 8.74
N ASP A 108 -26.24 2.50 9.48
CA ASP A 108 -25.97 2.23 10.90
C ASP A 108 -24.58 1.62 11.11
N LEU A 109 -23.95 1.95 12.24
CA LEU A 109 -22.57 1.55 12.54
C LEU A 109 -22.40 0.03 12.60
N SER A 110 -23.40 -0.71 13.11
CA SER A 110 -23.33 -2.17 13.17
C SER A 110 -23.30 -2.78 11.77
N LEU A 111 -24.17 -2.32 10.87
CA LEU A 111 -24.20 -2.77 9.48
C LEU A 111 -22.90 -2.38 8.74
N LEU A 112 -22.31 -1.23 9.08
CA LEU A 112 -21.01 -0.84 8.53
C LEU A 112 -19.88 -1.78 8.97
N MET A 113 -19.91 -2.30 10.20
CA MET A 113 -18.97 -3.30 10.70
C MET A 113 -19.16 -4.65 9.99
N ASP A 114 -20.40 -5.10 9.82
CA ASP A 114 -20.70 -6.32 9.05
C ASP A 114 -20.20 -6.19 7.60
N MET A 115 -20.42 -5.02 6.98
CA MET A 115 -19.92 -4.74 5.64
C MET A 115 -18.39 -4.60 5.57
N PHE A 116 -17.73 -4.17 6.65
CA PHE A 116 -16.27 -4.17 6.71
C PHE A 116 -15.75 -5.61 6.65
N TYR A 117 -16.26 -6.50 7.51
CA TYR A 117 -15.84 -7.91 7.55
C TYR A 117 -16.19 -8.69 6.29
N ALA A 118 -17.34 -8.41 5.67
CA ALA A 118 -17.80 -9.16 4.51
C ALA A 118 -17.10 -8.74 3.19
N TYR A 119 -16.63 -7.50 3.07
CA TYR A 119 -16.24 -6.95 1.76
C TYR A 119 -14.86 -6.30 1.73
N CYS A 120 -14.22 -6.07 2.88
CA CYS A 120 -12.83 -5.60 2.87
C CYS A 120 -11.90 -6.76 2.48
N PRO A 121 -10.95 -6.56 1.55
CA PRO A 121 -9.96 -7.59 1.23
C PRO A 121 -8.92 -7.65 2.36
N HIS A 122 -9.27 -8.31 3.48
CA HIS A 122 -8.49 -8.27 4.72
C HIS A 122 -7.05 -8.77 4.57
N LEU A 123 -6.84 -9.78 3.72
CA LEU A 123 -5.51 -10.37 3.45
C LEU A 123 -4.73 -9.65 2.35
N CYS A 124 -5.18 -8.47 1.90
CA CYS A 124 -4.56 -7.76 0.80
C CYS A 124 -3.07 -7.48 1.07
N SER A 125 -2.72 -6.94 2.24
CA SER A 125 -1.33 -6.63 2.59
C SER A 125 -0.43 -7.87 2.55
N VAL A 126 -0.96 -9.02 2.98
CA VAL A 126 -0.23 -10.29 3.01
C VAL A 126 -0.01 -10.82 1.60
N LYS A 127 -1.08 -10.87 0.79
CA LYS A 127 -1.03 -11.46 -0.56
C LYS A 127 -0.37 -10.57 -1.60
N TRP A 128 -0.31 -9.25 -1.38
CA TRP A 128 0.23 -8.32 -2.37
C TRP A 128 1.70 -8.61 -2.67
N PHE A 129 2.54 -8.84 -1.65
CA PHE A 129 3.97 -9.10 -1.85
C PHE A 129 4.24 -10.38 -2.65
N ASP A 130 3.50 -11.46 -2.36
CA ASP A 130 3.63 -12.72 -3.09
C ASP A 130 3.25 -12.58 -4.56
N VAL A 131 2.14 -11.89 -4.85
CA VAL A 131 1.67 -11.74 -6.23
C VAL A 131 2.51 -10.72 -6.98
N GLU A 132 2.74 -9.55 -6.40
CA GLU A 132 3.27 -8.38 -7.11
C GLU A 132 4.80 -8.33 -7.12
N LEU A 133 5.48 -8.74 -6.04
CA LEU A 133 6.94 -8.78 -6.04
C LEU A 133 7.46 -10.15 -6.41
N ARG A 134 7.03 -11.20 -5.69
CA ARG A 134 7.60 -12.53 -5.88
C ARG A 134 7.23 -13.14 -7.23
N GLN A 135 5.95 -13.16 -7.60
CA GLN A 135 5.52 -13.77 -8.87
C GLN A 135 5.79 -12.89 -10.10
N ARG A 136 5.61 -11.56 -10.01
CA ARG A 136 5.73 -10.68 -11.20
C ARG A 136 7.15 -10.15 -11.41
N LEU A 137 7.87 -9.83 -10.34
CA LEU A 137 9.22 -9.26 -10.44
C LEU A 137 10.33 -10.27 -10.08
N GLY A 138 9.98 -11.40 -9.47
CA GLY A 138 10.96 -12.37 -8.96
C GLY A 138 11.65 -11.93 -7.67
N ILE A 139 11.14 -10.88 -7.00
CA ILE A 139 11.74 -10.32 -5.78
C ILE A 139 11.04 -10.92 -4.56
N ASP A 140 11.80 -11.66 -3.75
CA ASP A 140 11.32 -12.15 -2.45
C ASP A 140 11.77 -11.20 -1.34
N VAL A 141 10.90 -10.24 -0.97
CA VAL A 141 11.23 -9.23 0.04
C VAL A 141 11.57 -9.83 1.40
N TYR A 142 11.01 -10.99 1.74
CA TYR A 142 11.22 -11.61 3.05
C TYR A 142 12.63 -12.22 3.19
N SER A 143 13.34 -12.39 2.07
CA SER A 143 14.74 -12.82 2.04
C SER A 143 15.75 -11.72 2.39
N TYR A 144 15.31 -10.45 2.44
CA TYR A 144 16.16 -9.31 2.77
C TYR A 144 15.87 -8.80 4.19
N PRO A 145 16.89 -8.45 5.00
CA PRO A 145 16.64 -7.96 6.34
C PRO A 145 15.88 -6.62 6.33
N PHE A 146 14.92 -6.49 7.24
CA PHE A 146 14.15 -5.27 7.48
C PHE A 146 14.52 -4.67 8.84
N ASP A 147 14.87 -3.38 8.88
CA ASP A 147 15.13 -2.69 10.14
C ASP A 147 13.81 -2.35 10.81
N VAL A 148 13.37 -3.24 11.71
CA VAL A 148 12.14 -3.09 12.49
C VAL A 148 12.18 -1.85 13.40
N GLY A 149 13.37 -1.44 13.85
CA GLY A 149 13.55 -0.29 14.75
C GLY A 149 13.36 1.03 14.03
N ASN A 150 13.97 1.18 12.85
CA ASN A 150 13.85 2.39 12.04
C ASN A 150 12.64 2.37 11.08
N GLY A 151 12.07 1.19 10.84
CA GLY A 151 10.88 1.01 10.00
C GLY A 151 11.14 1.15 8.51
N TRP A 152 12.35 0.88 8.04
CA TRP A 152 12.70 0.91 6.61
C TRP A 152 13.90 0.01 6.28
N THR A 153 14.10 -0.28 5.00
CA THR A 153 15.32 -0.90 4.48
C THR A 153 15.50 -0.54 3.01
N SER A 154 16.70 -0.74 2.47
CA SER A 154 16.93 -0.67 1.04
C SER A 154 17.89 -1.76 0.57
N PHE A 155 17.64 -2.33 -0.60
CA PHE A 155 18.49 -3.37 -1.18
C PHE A 155 18.44 -3.32 -2.71
N SER A 156 19.35 -4.07 -3.34
CA SER A 156 19.38 -4.26 -4.79
C SER A 156 19.11 -5.73 -5.12
N ASP A 157 18.27 -5.96 -6.13
CA ASP A 157 17.97 -7.29 -6.67
C ASP A 157 17.88 -7.22 -8.20
N GLY A 158 18.85 -7.81 -8.89
CA GLY A 158 18.97 -7.71 -10.34
C GLY A 158 19.03 -6.25 -10.80
N ILE A 159 18.05 -5.83 -11.62
CA ILE A 159 17.92 -4.46 -12.15
C ILE A 159 17.20 -3.48 -11.20
N TYR A 160 16.65 -4.01 -10.10
CA TYR A 160 15.82 -3.27 -9.17
C TYR A 160 16.67 -2.77 -8.02
N ASP A 161 16.46 -1.51 -7.65
CA ASP A 161 16.84 -0.99 -6.34
C ASP A 161 15.53 -0.76 -5.59
N VAL A 162 15.40 -1.30 -4.40
CA VAL A 162 14.17 -1.32 -3.63
C VAL A 162 14.36 -0.53 -2.36
N PHE A 163 13.45 0.39 -2.08
CA PHE A 163 13.30 1.08 -0.81
C PHE A 163 11.97 0.66 -0.19
N LEU A 164 12.03 -0.02 0.95
CA LEU A 164 10.86 -0.46 1.72
C LEU A 164 10.72 0.39 2.97
N TYR A 165 9.50 0.80 3.31
CA TYR A 165 9.24 1.59 4.51
C TYR A 165 7.87 1.30 5.12
N ARG A 166 7.76 1.45 6.43
CA ARG A 166 6.48 1.51 7.15
C ARG A 166 5.84 2.88 6.98
N GLN A 167 4.56 2.90 6.63
CA GLN A 167 3.78 4.13 6.49
C GLN A 167 3.81 4.95 7.79
N GLU A 168 3.83 4.27 8.93
CA GLU A 168 3.94 4.82 10.28
C GLU A 168 5.21 5.66 10.47
N ASN A 169 6.30 5.27 9.80
CA ASN A 169 7.61 5.93 9.88
C ASN A 169 7.85 6.95 8.76
N LEU A 170 7.07 6.90 7.66
CA LEU A 170 7.32 7.64 6.42
C LEU A 170 7.66 9.13 6.60
N ARG A 171 6.99 9.83 7.53
CA ARG A 171 7.23 11.27 7.77
C ARG A 171 8.66 11.57 8.20
N GLY A 172 9.32 10.64 8.87
CA GLY A 172 10.71 10.77 9.32
C GLY A 172 11.74 10.40 8.26
N LEU A 173 11.34 9.76 7.16
CA LEU A 173 12.26 9.11 6.21
C LEU A 173 12.72 10.01 5.04
N SER A 174 12.65 11.33 5.19
CA SER A 174 13.03 12.24 4.11
C SER A 174 14.51 12.11 3.75
N LYS A 175 15.39 11.96 4.74
CA LYS A 175 16.82 11.84 4.50
C LYS A 175 17.13 10.54 3.75
N GLU A 176 16.59 9.43 4.24
CA GLU A 176 16.78 8.08 3.73
C GLU A 176 16.25 7.93 2.30
N LEU A 177 15.08 8.51 2.02
CA LEU A 177 14.53 8.59 0.65
C LEU A 177 15.40 9.47 -0.25
N GLY A 178 15.89 10.60 0.24
CA GLY A 178 16.80 11.47 -0.50
C GLY A 178 18.10 10.77 -0.88
N ASP A 179 18.73 10.09 0.09
CA ASP A 179 19.94 9.31 -0.09
C ASP A 179 19.71 8.18 -1.12
N PHE A 180 18.61 7.41 -0.99
CA PHE A 180 18.25 6.36 -1.94
C PHE A 180 18.03 6.88 -3.37
N LEU A 181 17.43 8.07 -3.50
CA LEU A 181 17.12 8.67 -4.80
C LEU A 181 18.28 9.47 -5.39
N ASN A 182 19.33 9.73 -4.63
CA ASN A 182 20.40 10.68 -4.95
C ASN A 182 19.84 12.11 -5.18
N ILE A 183 18.90 12.53 -4.33
CA ILE A 183 18.31 13.88 -4.37
C ILE A 183 18.79 14.64 -3.12
N PRO A 184 19.69 15.63 -3.26
CA PRO A 184 20.15 16.42 -2.14
C PRO A 184 18.99 17.22 -1.54
N ASP A 185 19.00 17.38 -0.22
CA ASP A 185 17.99 18.15 0.54
C ASP A 185 16.54 17.73 0.26
N PHE A 186 16.30 16.45 -0.03
CA PHE A 186 14.97 15.92 -0.28
C PHE A 186 14.03 16.18 0.90
N LYS A 187 12.81 16.65 0.59
CA LYS A 187 11.75 16.89 1.58
C LYS A 187 10.49 16.17 1.15
N LEU A 188 9.97 15.32 2.03
CA LEU A 188 8.67 14.71 1.83
C LEU A 188 7.57 15.75 2.04
N VAL A 189 6.74 15.94 1.01
CA VAL A 189 5.52 16.74 1.06
C VAL A 189 4.42 15.91 1.70
N ALA A 190 3.88 16.40 2.82
CA ALA A 190 2.73 15.80 3.46
C ALA A 190 1.46 16.09 2.65
N VAL A 191 0.87 15.06 2.04
CA VAL A 191 -0.44 15.16 1.39
C VAL A 191 -1.48 14.54 2.32
N ASN A 192 -2.28 15.39 2.97
CA ASN A 192 -3.38 14.95 3.83
C ASN A 192 -4.57 14.53 2.96
N GLU A 193 -4.67 13.26 2.58
CA GLU A 193 -5.84 12.74 1.83
C GLU A 193 -7.04 12.34 2.71
N GLY A 194 -7.10 12.81 3.96
CA GLY A 194 -8.08 12.34 4.95
C GLY A 194 -9.11 13.36 5.44
N GLY A 195 -9.04 14.62 5.02
CA GLY A 195 -9.72 15.72 5.73
C GLY A 195 -11.12 16.12 5.25
N GLU A 196 -11.50 15.83 4.01
CA GLU A 196 -12.69 16.45 3.37
C GLU A 196 -13.70 15.44 2.82
N LYS A 197 -13.87 14.30 3.48
CA LYS A 197 -14.97 13.38 3.14
C LYS A 197 -16.00 13.38 4.26
N TRP A 198 -17.28 13.42 3.88
CA TRP A 198 -18.46 13.22 4.72
C TRP A 198 -18.34 12.07 5.73
N SER A 199 -17.41 11.14 5.49
CA SER A 199 -17.11 9.99 6.32
C SER A 199 -16.13 10.25 7.49
N GLY A 200 -15.69 11.48 7.76
CA GLY A 200 -14.77 11.79 8.86
C GLY A 200 -15.30 11.39 10.23
N ASP A 201 -16.54 11.78 10.55
CA ASP A 201 -17.20 11.42 11.81
C ASP A 201 -17.49 9.92 11.86
N LEU A 202 -18.01 9.35 10.77
CA LEU A 202 -18.26 7.91 10.66
C LEU A 202 -17.00 7.07 10.85
N TYR A 203 -15.85 7.54 10.33
CA TYR A 203 -14.55 6.89 10.51
C TYR A 203 -14.10 6.96 11.97
N SER A 204 -14.27 8.11 12.62
CA SER A 204 -13.97 8.29 14.04
C SER A 204 -14.80 7.36 14.91
N ASP A 205 -16.10 7.27 14.63
CA ASP A 205 -17.03 6.44 15.40
C ASP A 205 -16.80 4.94 15.14
N PHE A 206 -16.52 4.55 13.89
CA PHE A 206 -16.06 3.21 13.58
C PHE A 206 -14.80 2.87 14.35
N LEU A 207 -13.79 3.75 14.36
CA LEU A 207 -12.59 3.49 15.15
C LEU A 207 -12.91 3.34 16.63
N LYS A 208 -13.80 4.14 17.23
CA LYS A 208 -14.13 4.00 18.66
C LYS A 208 -14.84 2.69 18.98
N SER A 209 -15.71 2.21 18.09
CA SER A 209 -16.51 1.00 18.31
C SER A 209 -15.86 -0.28 17.79
N PHE A 210 -14.84 -0.18 16.93
CA PHE A 210 -14.18 -1.33 16.33
C PHE A 210 -13.37 -2.10 17.37
N THR A 211 -13.92 -3.26 17.75
CA THR A 211 -13.32 -4.25 18.65
C THR A 211 -13.14 -5.54 17.86
N PRO A 212 -11.96 -5.78 17.25
CA PRO A 212 -11.71 -7.02 16.52
C PRO A 212 -11.63 -8.22 17.47
N SER A 213 -11.98 -9.40 16.97
CA SER A 213 -11.74 -10.63 17.73
C SER A 213 -10.25 -11.01 17.70
N GLU A 214 -9.83 -11.82 18.67
CA GLU A 214 -8.46 -12.36 18.71
C GLU A 214 -8.15 -13.14 17.44
N GLU A 215 -9.10 -13.93 16.92
CA GLU A 215 -8.92 -14.71 15.70
C GLU A 215 -8.68 -13.80 14.48
N TYR A 216 -9.34 -12.64 14.42
CA TYR A 216 -9.11 -11.67 13.33
C TYR A 216 -7.72 -11.02 13.43
N LEU A 217 -7.25 -10.73 14.64
CA LEU A 217 -5.89 -10.21 14.85
C LEU A 217 -4.86 -11.27 14.50
N ASP A 218 -5.03 -12.50 14.98
CA ASP A 218 -4.14 -13.62 14.67
C ASP A 218 -4.06 -13.91 13.17
N LEU A 219 -5.18 -13.83 12.45
CA LEU A 219 -5.23 -13.97 10.99
C LEU A 219 -4.27 -13.00 10.27
N LEU A 220 -4.08 -11.80 10.80
CA LEU A 220 -3.27 -10.75 10.20
C LEU A 220 -1.85 -10.68 10.79
N TYR A 221 -1.71 -10.95 12.09
CA TYR A 221 -0.46 -10.77 12.84
C TYR A 221 0.40 -12.04 12.88
N ASN A 222 -0.18 -13.23 12.68
CA ASN A 222 0.59 -14.47 12.53
C ASN A 222 0.99 -14.75 11.08
N THR A 223 1.38 -13.70 10.37
CA THR A 223 1.80 -13.76 8.97
C THR A 223 3.28 -13.48 8.83
N GLU A 224 3.91 -14.00 7.78
CA GLU A 224 5.30 -13.64 7.44
C GLU A 224 5.44 -12.14 7.23
N TYR A 225 4.44 -11.53 6.58
CA TYR A 225 4.30 -10.08 6.45
C TYR A 225 4.47 -9.35 7.79
N PHE A 226 3.68 -9.72 8.80
CA PHE A 226 3.69 -9.01 10.06
C PHE A 226 4.99 -9.26 10.84
N ARG A 227 5.43 -10.51 10.95
CA ARG A 227 6.68 -10.84 11.66
C ARG A 227 7.88 -10.15 11.03
N HIS A 228 7.98 -10.16 9.71
CA HIS A 228 9.11 -9.59 8.99
C HIS A 228 9.13 -8.06 9.09
N PHE A 229 7.99 -7.42 8.87
CA PHE A 229 7.94 -5.97 8.84
C PHE A 229 7.68 -5.32 10.18
N TYR A 230 7.20 -6.01 11.22
CA TYR A 230 6.82 -5.42 12.52
C TYR A 230 7.47 -6.12 13.72
N GLY A 231 7.66 -7.43 13.65
CA GLY A 231 8.20 -8.23 14.74
C GLY A 231 7.23 -8.41 15.91
N ASP A 232 7.60 -9.28 16.85
CA ASP A 232 6.70 -9.73 17.92
C ASP A 232 6.43 -8.64 18.98
N ALA A 233 7.42 -7.80 19.29
CA ALA A 233 7.22 -6.68 20.22
C ALA A 233 6.13 -5.70 19.74
N TYR A 234 6.06 -5.46 18.43
CA TYR A 234 5.03 -4.62 17.82
C TYR A 234 3.68 -5.33 17.74
N LYS A 235 3.66 -6.67 17.60
CA LYS A 235 2.44 -7.48 17.67
C LYS A 235 1.74 -7.25 19.00
N GLU A 236 2.46 -7.42 20.11
CA GLU A 236 1.89 -7.25 21.45
C GLU A 236 1.38 -5.81 21.69
N GLU A 237 2.08 -4.80 21.17
CA GLU A 237 1.64 -3.41 21.24
C GLU A 237 0.30 -3.21 20.52
N MET A 238 0.17 -3.74 19.31
CA MET A 238 -1.05 -3.61 18.53
C MET A 238 -2.21 -4.43 19.11
N GLU A 239 -1.97 -5.63 19.62
CA GLU A 239 -2.99 -6.42 20.30
C GLU A 239 -3.54 -5.70 21.52
N ARG A 240 -2.67 -5.13 22.38
CA ARG A 240 -3.11 -4.29 23.50
C ARG A 240 -3.95 -3.11 23.05
N LYS A 241 -3.53 -2.43 21.97
CA LYS A 241 -4.25 -1.28 21.40
C LYS A 241 -5.65 -1.65 20.91
N TRP A 242 -5.82 -2.84 20.33
CA TRP A 242 -7.10 -3.25 19.73
C TRP A 242 -8.03 -3.97 20.71
N LEU A 243 -7.49 -4.72 21.68
CA LEU A 243 -8.28 -5.52 22.63
C LEU A 243 -8.61 -4.80 23.95
N ILE A 244 -7.77 -3.86 24.40
CA ILE A 244 -7.88 -3.19 25.72
C ILE A 244 -8.36 -1.73 25.55
N ARG A 245 -9.08 -1.45 24.48
CA ARG A 245 -9.39 -0.08 24.08
C ARG A 245 -10.35 0.64 25.03
#